data_AF-A0A9P3NJ51-F1
#
_entry.id   AF-A0A9P3NJ51-F1
#
_cell.length_a   1.000
_cell.length_b   1.000
_cell.length_c   1.000
_cell.angle_alpha   90.00
_cell.angle_beta   90.00
_cell.angle_gamma   90.00
#
_symmetry.space_group_name_H-M   'P 1'
#
loop_
_entity.id
_entity.type
_entity.pdbx_description
1 polymer ?
#
loop_
_entity_poly.entity_id
_entity_poly.type
_entity_poly.pdbx_seq_one_letter_code
_entity_poly.pdbx_strand_id
1 'polypeptide(L)'
;MFVSRLKRSEEIRIAVYRLLAAVVEREWAAMELCGDWTLVQLVTDAQAERHKTAMDWRHSCCVAMATAAEAQHASISFNCSAQLAEAVRRGPYLTPREIEPRPIVVTDERPPTGF
;
A
#
# COMPACT_ATOMS: atom_id res chain seq x y z
N MET A 1 11.43 -14.24 1.39
CA MET A 1 10.50 -15.17 2.10
C MET A 1 9.06 -14.62 2.20
N PHE A 2 8.88 -13.34 2.52
CA PHE A 2 7.57 -12.72 2.80
C PHE A 2 6.67 -12.52 1.56
N VAL A 3 7.25 -12.33 0.36
CA VAL A 3 6.52 -12.12 -0.90
C VAL A 3 5.44 -13.18 -1.14
N SER A 4 5.73 -14.46 -0.89
CA SER A 4 4.76 -15.55 -1.07
C SER A 4 3.57 -15.50 -0.10
N ARG A 5 3.76 -14.89 1.07
CA ARG A 5 2.75 -14.73 2.12
C ARG A 5 1.90 -13.48 1.87
N LEU A 6 2.50 -12.42 1.34
CA LEU A 6 1.79 -11.22 0.87
C LEU A 6 0.83 -11.48 -0.30
N LYS A 7 0.89 -12.66 -0.93
CA LYS A 7 -0.06 -13.10 -1.96
C LYS A 7 -1.19 -13.99 -1.43
N ARG A 8 -1.28 -14.18 -0.11
CA ARG A 8 -2.29 -15.05 0.53
C ARG A 8 -3.50 -14.23 1.02
N SER A 9 -4.29 -14.80 1.92
CA SER A 9 -5.46 -14.14 2.51
C SER A 9 -5.07 -12.84 3.22
N GLU A 10 -6.03 -11.94 3.35
CA GLU A 10 -5.82 -10.64 4.00
C GLU A 10 -5.30 -10.76 5.43
N GLU A 11 -5.81 -11.72 6.20
CA GLU A 11 -5.34 -12.01 7.56
C GLU A 11 -3.84 -12.32 7.60
N ILE A 12 -3.36 -13.10 6.64
CA ILE A 12 -1.93 -13.41 6.51
C ILE A 12 -1.16 -12.16 6.12
N ARG A 13 -1.68 -11.33 5.20
CA ARG A 13 -1.00 -10.08 4.81
C ARG A 13 -0.89 -9.12 5.99
N ILE A 14 -1.97 -8.93 6.76
CA ILE A 14 -1.97 -8.13 7.99
C ILE A 14 -0.94 -8.65 8.98
N ALA A 15 -0.91 -9.96 9.23
CA ALA A 15 0.07 -10.57 10.15
C ALA A 15 1.50 -10.34 9.66
N VAL A 16 1.74 -10.42 8.35
CA VAL A 16 3.05 -10.13 7.75
C VAL A 16 3.41 -8.66 7.90
N TYR A 17 2.53 -7.71 7.61
CA TYR A 17 2.81 -6.28 7.80
C TYR A 17 3.19 -5.95 9.24
N ARG A 18 2.47 -6.53 10.22
CA ARG A 18 2.78 -6.40 11.65
C ARG A 18 4.16 -6.94 12.00
N LEU A 19 4.48 -8.13 11.49
CA LEU A 19 5.78 -8.76 11.70
C LEU A 19 6.90 -7.94 11.06
N LEU A 20 6.72 -7.47 9.83
CA LEU A 20 7.69 -6.65 9.12
C LEU A 20 7.95 -5.33 9.85
N ALA A 21 6.89 -4.64 10.29
CA ALA A 21 7.01 -3.40 11.05
C ALA A 21 7.83 -3.58 12.34
N ALA A 22 7.66 -4.71 13.04
CA ALA A 22 8.41 -5.00 14.26
C ALA A 22 9.86 -5.46 13.99
N VAL A 23 10.08 -6.27 12.96
CA VAL A 23 11.41 -6.86 12.71
C VAL A 23 12.36 -5.88 12.03
N VAL A 24 11.85 -4.95 11.22
CA VAL A 24 12.67 -3.98 10.46
C VAL A 24 13.45 -3.02 11.36
N GLU A 25 13.07 -2.88 12.64
CA GLU A 25 13.85 -2.11 13.63
C GLU A 25 15.26 -2.68 13.87
N ARG A 26 15.49 -3.96 13.52
CA ARG A 26 16.82 -4.58 13.58
C ARG A 26 17.60 -4.27 12.32
N GLU A 27 18.84 -3.82 12.48
CA GLU A 27 19.72 -3.43 11.36
C GLU A 27 19.85 -4.51 10.27
N TRP A 28 20.15 -5.76 10.68
CA TRP A 28 20.25 -6.89 9.74
C TRP A 28 18.95 -7.13 8.97
N ALA A 29 17.80 -6.93 9.61
CA ALA A 29 16.50 -7.15 8.99
C ALA A 29 16.16 -6.01 8.04
N ALA A 30 16.47 -4.76 8.40
CA ALA A 30 16.29 -3.62 7.51
C ALA A 30 17.05 -3.78 6.19
N MET A 31 18.33 -4.19 6.25
CA MET A 31 19.13 -4.45 5.04
C MET A 31 18.50 -5.55 4.17
N GLU A 32 18.09 -6.66 4.77
CA GLU A 32 17.46 -7.78 4.05
C GLU A 32 16.12 -7.37 3.42
N LEU A 33 15.25 -6.71 4.19
CA LEU A 33 13.90 -6.34 3.75
C LEU A 33 13.91 -5.22 2.71
N CYS A 34 14.78 -4.21 2.88
CA CYS A 34 14.94 -3.12 1.92
C CYS A 34 15.74 -3.54 0.68
N GLY A 35 16.53 -4.62 0.77
CA GLY A 35 17.22 -5.23 -0.36
C GLY A 35 16.30 -6.05 -1.28
N ASP A 36 15.18 -6.57 -0.77
CA ASP A 36 14.17 -7.28 -1.57
C ASP A 36 13.24 -6.28 -2.27
N TRP A 37 13.60 -5.86 -3.48
CA TRP A 37 12.81 -4.91 -4.27
C TRP A 37 11.36 -5.38 -4.53
N THR A 38 11.15 -6.69 -4.66
CA THR A 38 9.80 -7.24 -4.88
C THR A 38 8.94 -7.05 -3.63
N LEU A 39 9.54 -7.26 -2.45
CA LEU A 39 8.87 -6.97 -1.18
C LEU A 39 8.53 -5.49 -1.06
N VAL A 40 9.50 -4.60 -1.32
CA VAL A 40 9.31 -3.14 -1.25
C VAL A 40 8.17 -2.69 -2.16
N GLN A 41 8.11 -3.19 -3.39
CA GLN A 41 7.01 -2.88 -4.31
C GLN A 41 5.65 -3.35 -3.79
N LEU A 42 5.57 -4.53 -3.19
CA LEU A 42 4.32 -5.05 -2.63
C LEU A 42 3.82 -4.25 -1.42
N VAL A 43 4.70 -3.90 -0.49
CA VAL A 43 4.29 -3.15 0.71
C VAL A 43 3.92 -1.70 0.37
N THR A 44 4.57 -1.11 -0.64
CA THR A 44 4.30 0.26 -1.09
C THR A 44 3.13 0.38 -2.05
N ASP A 45 2.58 -0.73 -2.56
CA ASP A 45 1.40 -0.72 -3.42
C ASP A 45 0.14 -0.31 -2.62
N ALA A 46 -0.37 0.89 -2.93
CA ALA A 46 -1.54 1.43 -2.26
C ALA A 46 -2.85 0.71 -2.66
N GLN A 47 -2.85 -0.08 -3.74
CA GLN A 47 -3.99 -0.88 -4.20
C GLN A 47 -3.97 -2.31 -3.66
N ALA A 48 -2.93 -2.71 -2.92
CA ALA A 48 -2.77 -4.07 -2.41
C ALA A 48 -3.87 -4.47 -1.40
N GLU A 49 -4.44 -3.49 -0.69
CA GLU A 49 -5.43 -3.71 0.37
C GLU A 49 -6.70 -2.90 0.13
N ARG A 50 -7.86 -3.47 0.51
CA ARG A 50 -9.19 -2.84 0.34
C ARG A 50 -9.86 -2.48 1.66
N HIS A 51 -9.55 -3.20 2.74
CA HIS A 51 -10.14 -2.96 4.04
C HIS A 51 -9.25 -2.01 4.86
N LYS A 52 -9.91 -1.12 5.62
CA LYS A 52 -9.26 -0.09 6.44
C LYS A 52 -8.14 -0.65 7.31
N THR A 53 -8.39 -1.74 8.03
CA THR A 53 -7.39 -2.36 8.92
C THR A 53 -6.15 -2.85 8.17
N ALA A 54 -6.32 -3.45 7.00
CA ALA A 54 -5.20 -3.90 6.18
C ALA A 54 -4.41 -2.71 5.59
N MET A 55 -5.10 -1.66 5.15
CA MET A 55 -4.48 -0.41 4.71
C MET A 55 -3.63 0.24 5.82
N ASP A 56 -4.16 0.30 7.04
CA ASP A 56 -3.49 0.89 8.21
C ASP A 56 -2.20 0.12 8.54
N TRP A 57 -2.27 -1.21 8.58
CA TRP A 57 -1.09 -2.03 8.86
C TRP A 57 -0.06 -2.00 7.74
N ARG A 58 -0.48 -2.01 6.48
CA ARG A 58 0.43 -1.85 5.34
C ARG A 58 1.18 -0.51 5.42
N HIS A 59 0.47 0.57 5.72
CA HIS A 59 1.08 1.88 5.87
C HIS A 59 2.01 1.97 7.07
N SER A 60 1.61 1.43 8.23
CA SER A 60 2.48 1.33 9.40
C SER A 60 3.77 0.56 9.10
N CYS A 61 3.69 -0.52 8.31
CA CYS A 61 4.87 -1.22 7.80
C CYS A 61 5.74 -0.32 6.92
N CYS A 62 5.16 0.46 6.00
CA CYS A 62 5.91 1.40 5.16
C CYS A 62 6.62 2.47 6.00
N VAL A 63 5.97 3.01 7.04
CA VAL A 63 6.56 3.98 7.96
C VAL A 63 7.76 3.38 8.67
N ALA A 64 7.61 2.20 9.28
CA ALA A 64 8.70 1.53 9.97
C ALA A 64 9.89 1.24 9.03
N MET A 65 9.62 0.76 7.82
CA MET A 65 10.65 0.53 6.81
C MET A 65 11.33 1.83 6.35
N ALA A 66 10.59 2.91 6.15
CA ALA A 66 11.16 4.21 5.78
C ALA A 66 12.08 4.75 6.87
N THR A 67 11.66 4.69 8.14
CA THR A 67 12.48 5.11 9.28
C THR A 67 13.75 4.26 9.39
N ALA A 68 13.66 2.95 9.19
CA ALA A 68 14.84 2.09 9.18
C ALA A 68 15.77 2.40 8.00
N ALA A 69 15.22 2.72 6.83
CA ALA A 69 15.98 3.12 5.64
C ALA A 69 16.73 4.44 5.83
N GLU A 70 16.12 5.42 6.48
CA GLU A 70 16.76 6.69 6.84
C GLU A 70 17.92 6.48 7.84
N ALA A 71 17.70 5.65 8.86
CA ALA A 71 18.72 5.30 9.84
C ALA A 71 19.94 4.61 9.19
N GLN A 72 19.74 3.88 8.09
CA GLN A 72 20.76 3.12 7.37
C GLN A 72 21.00 3.65 5.95
N HIS A 73 20.88 4.97 5.76
CA HIS A 73 20.97 5.64 4.45
C HIS A 73 22.24 5.33 3.64
N ALA A 74 23.34 4.92 4.29
CA ALA A 74 24.57 4.53 3.63
C ALA A 74 24.50 3.12 2.99
N SER A 75 23.65 2.24 3.51
CA SER A 75 23.56 0.82 3.11
C SER A 75 22.33 0.51 2.27
N ILE A 76 21.28 1.34 2.36
CA ILE A 76 20.02 1.15 1.64
C ILE A 76 19.99 2.02 0.39
N SER A 77 19.55 1.43 -0.73
CA SER A 77 19.52 2.13 -2.01
C SER A 77 18.61 3.37 -1.98
N PHE A 78 19.04 4.43 -2.64
CA PHE A 78 18.25 5.66 -2.78
C PHE A 78 16.84 5.40 -3.34
N ASN A 79 16.72 4.50 -4.32
CA ASN A 79 15.44 4.15 -4.93
C ASN A 79 14.47 3.52 -3.92
N CYS A 80 14.97 2.66 -3.02
CA CYS A 80 14.18 2.09 -1.94
C CYS A 80 13.70 3.17 -0.97
N SER A 81 14.62 4.01 -0.50
CA SER A 81 14.28 5.10 0.43
C SER A 81 13.27 6.07 -0.18
N ALA A 82 13.45 6.45 -1.44
CA ALA A 82 12.52 7.33 -2.15
C ALA A 82 11.13 6.71 -2.32
N GLN A 83 11.06 5.42 -2.68
CA GLN A 83 9.79 4.70 -2.84
C GLN A 83 9.04 4.57 -1.51
N LEU A 84 9.74 4.24 -0.42
CA LEU A 84 9.17 4.15 0.92
C LEU A 84 8.69 5.51 1.41
N ALA A 85 9.51 6.57 1.25
CA ALA A 85 9.15 7.94 1.62
C ALA A 85 7.89 8.41 0.88
N GLU A 86 7.79 8.13 -0.42
CA GLU A 86 6.61 8.45 -1.22
C GLU A 86 5.37 7.68 -0.76
N ALA A 87 5.51 6.40 -0.43
CA ALA A 87 4.41 5.60 0.11
C ALA A 87 3.93 6.10 1.47
N VAL A 88 4.84 6.57 2.34
CA VAL A 88 4.50 7.20 3.62
C VAL A 88 3.78 8.54 3.38
N ARG A 89 4.29 9.38 2.46
CA ARG A 89 3.68 10.67 2.14
C ARG A 89 2.25 10.55 1.61
N ARG A 90 1.94 9.49 0.85
CA ARG A 90 0.60 9.21 0.34
C ARG A 90 -0.40 8.82 1.42
N GLY A 91 0.06 8.33 2.57
CA GLY A 91 -0.79 7.85 3.65
C GLY A 91 -1.39 6.45 3.41
N PRO A 92 -2.21 5.96 4.36
CA PRO A 92 -2.78 4.61 4.31
C PRO A 92 -3.90 4.46 3.29
N TYR A 93 -4.66 5.52 3.07
CA TYR A 93 -5.86 5.50 2.24
C TYR A 93 -5.56 6.07 0.86
N LEU A 94 -6.05 5.39 -0.15
CA LEU A 94 -6.16 5.95 -1.48
C LEU A 94 -7.09 7.17 -1.42
N THR A 95 -6.74 8.24 -2.12
CA THR A 95 -7.76 9.20 -2.56
C THR A 95 -8.82 8.40 -3.32
N PRO A 96 -10.12 8.65 -3.11
CA PRO A 96 -11.18 7.94 -3.81
C PRO A 96 -10.82 7.90 -5.28
N ARG A 97 -10.74 6.69 -5.85
CA ARG A 97 -10.77 6.51 -7.29
C ARG A 97 -11.93 7.39 -7.78
N GLU A 98 -11.76 8.13 -8.87
CA GLU A 98 -12.87 8.71 -9.63
C GLU A 98 -13.77 7.57 -10.14
N ILE A 99 -14.43 6.87 -9.23
CA ILE A 99 -15.75 6.35 -9.44
C ILE A 99 -16.61 7.52 -8.98
N GLU A 100 -16.55 8.64 -9.71
CA GLU A 100 -17.69 9.53 -9.70
C GLU A 100 -18.87 8.65 -10.12
N PRO A 101 -19.89 8.47 -9.28
CA PRO A 101 -21.10 7.79 -9.70
C PRO A 101 -21.65 8.63 -10.85
N ARG A 102 -21.39 8.23 -12.10
CA ARG A 102 -22.02 8.87 -13.25
C ARG A 102 -23.52 8.66 -13.07
N PRO A 103 -24.31 9.72 -12.82
CA PRO A 103 -25.75 9.53 -12.70
C PRO A 103 -26.24 9.00 -14.04
N ILE A 104 -26.91 7.85 -14.01
CA ILE A 104 -27.61 7.34 -15.19
C ILE A 104 -28.83 8.25 -15.36
N VAL A 105 -28.72 9.26 -16.22
CA VAL A 105 -29.84 10.13 -16.57
C VAL A 105 -30.70 9.36 -17.57
N VAL A 106 -31.75 8.70 -17.09
CA VAL A 106 -32.82 8.21 -17.96
C VAL A 106 -33.73 9.39 -18.26
N THR A 107 -33.72 9.87 -19.50
CA THR A 107 -34.72 10.84 -19.98
C THR A 107 -36.02 10.10 -20.22
N ASP A 108 -37.10 10.58 -19.60
CA ASP A 108 -38.45 10.06 -19.83
C ASP A 108 -38.84 10.24 -21.32
N GLU A 109 -39.35 9.18 -21.95
CA GLU A 109 -39.76 9.26 -23.36
C GLU A 109 -40.96 10.20 -23.51
N ARG A 110 -40.88 11.13 -24.47
CA ARG A 110 -41.93 12.11 -24.72
C ARG A 110 -43.17 11.40 -25.30
N PRO A 111 -44.38 11.58 -24.72
CA PRO A 111 -45.57 10.92 -25.25
C PRO A 111 -45.89 11.42 -26.68
N PRO A 112 -46.40 10.56 -27.57
CA PRO A 112 -46.71 10.93 -28.93
C PRO A 112 -47.84 11.95 -28.96
N THR A 113 -47.55 13.16 -29.43
CA THR A 113 -48.58 14.16 -29.76
C THR A 113 -49.20 13.80 -31.11
N GLY A 114 -50.43 13.29 -31.09
CA GLY A 114 -51.22 13.08 -32.30
C GLY A 114 -52.66 12.68 -32.03
N PHE A 115 -53.54 13.66 -31.81
CA PHE A 115 -54.96 13.66 -32.18
C PHE A 115 -55.36 15.09 -32.53
#